data_AF-A0A1Q4Y1U9-F1
#
_entry.id   AF-A0A1Q4Y1U9-F1
#
_cell.length_a   1.000
_cell.length_b   1.000
_cell.length_c   1.000
_cell.angle_alpha   90.00
_cell.angle_beta   90.00
_cell.angle_gamma   90.00
#
_symmetry.space_group_name_H-M   'P 1'
#
loop_
_entity.id
_entity.type
_entity.pdbx_description
1 polymer ?
#
loop_
_entity_poly.entity_id
_entity_poly.type
_entity_poly.pdbx_seq_one_letter_code
_entity_poly.pdbx_strand_id
1 'polypeptide(L)'
;MEHYRTAIGLLSRFADEHGFRGGAGALTWPLLIEFWMGTSRNWENLTRTLLTSWDAARGGLSPQIREHLAGEPLKAGPRRRTEPFAPYSTTEWDPLRACCERITDDALRGHRAGLKAAEQGVDPANGQWTRENALWLLSRHGPLLERQISAHVELHHSTILKRGGFAGHAGVLFPTVDVALAYRLSLGTMTGIVPDGLADLELGDLDWAGDTTVLLDFVKGRGGPQSLVLSPAAVRVLRRWLEHSALLRTFAAPEDRGSLWLVYSSRYKGNTGSVAVPRFHETTVFRWIRRNRLLGDDGQPFRLHKHRIRTTFENNCDTSAWTGRATIDPHHSARVEGDHYLSRPTPTQRHAIDTVIKEAQADLVRKPTPRSCWPVRTSKQPRRRCPRRCGSW
;
A
#
# COMPACT_ATOMS: atom_id res chain seq x y z
N MET A 1 3.80 -25.22 1.10
CA MET A 1 3.99 -26.24 2.16
C MET A 1 5.05 -27.27 1.78
N GLU A 2 5.02 -27.83 0.57
CA GLU A 2 5.98 -28.84 0.11
C GLU A 2 7.45 -28.38 0.19
N HIS A 3 7.77 -27.19 -0.32
CA HIS A 3 9.15 -26.64 -0.26
C HIS A 3 9.70 -26.47 1.15
N TYR A 4 8.85 -26.17 2.14
CA TYR A 4 9.28 -26.03 3.54
C TYR A 4 9.59 -27.39 4.17
N ARG A 5 8.80 -28.43 3.85
CA ARG A 5 9.07 -29.81 4.27
C ARG A 5 10.37 -30.33 3.67
N THR A 6 10.63 -30.00 2.39
CA THR A 6 11.89 -30.35 1.75
C THR A 6 13.08 -29.63 2.39
N ALA A 7 12.94 -28.33 2.69
CA ALA A 7 14.00 -27.53 3.31
C ALA A 7 14.39 -28.08 4.70
N ILE A 8 13.41 -28.38 5.57
CA ILE A 8 13.70 -28.95 6.89
C ILE A 8 14.26 -30.37 6.79
N GLY A 9 13.79 -31.17 5.83
CA GLY A 9 14.33 -32.52 5.58
C GLY A 9 15.78 -32.49 5.10
N LEU A 10 16.16 -31.52 4.27
CA LEU A 10 17.54 -31.32 3.83
C LEU A 10 18.44 -30.91 4.99
N LEU A 11 18.02 -29.94 5.81
CA LEU A 11 18.77 -29.53 6.99
C LEU A 11 18.91 -30.67 8.01
N SER A 12 17.85 -31.45 8.23
CA SER A 12 17.87 -32.56 9.19
C SER A 12 18.81 -33.68 8.74
N ARG A 13 18.80 -34.05 7.45
CA ARG A 13 19.74 -35.04 6.91
C ARG A 13 21.18 -34.55 6.98
N PHE A 14 21.43 -33.30 6.60
CA PHE A 14 22.77 -32.72 6.71
C PHE A 14 23.27 -32.73 8.16
N ALA A 15 22.41 -32.35 9.11
CA ALA A 15 22.75 -32.38 10.52
C ALA A 15 23.07 -33.80 11.01
N ASP A 16 22.26 -34.78 10.60
CA ASP A 16 22.49 -36.20 10.94
C ASP A 16 23.81 -36.74 10.37
N GLU A 17 24.12 -36.41 9.12
CA GLU A 17 25.39 -36.75 8.45
C GLU A 17 26.61 -36.15 9.15
N HIS A 18 26.45 -34.99 9.80
CA HIS A 18 27.49 -34.33 10.61
C HIS A 18 27.45 -34.75 12.08
N GLY A 19 26.74 -35.85 12.41
CA GLY A 19 26.69 -36.43 13.75
C GLY A 19 25.89 -35.62 14.76
N PHE A 20 25.09 -34.65 14.33
CA PHE A 20 24.23 -33.87 15.21
C PHE A 20 23.08 -34.75 15.74
N ARG A 21 22.84 -34.67 17.06
CA ARG A 21 21.78 -35.44 17.76
C ARG A 21 20.83 -34.56 18.56
N GLY A 22 21.03 -33.25 18.54
CA GLY A 22 20.25 -32.28 19.28
C GLY A 22 18.94 -31.88 18.59
N GLY A 23 18.07 -31.18 19.33
CA GLY A 23 16.92 -30.48 18.76
C GLY A 23 17.28 -29.10 18.19
N ALA A 24 16.29 -28.36 17.68
CA ALA A 24 16.50 -27.03 17.09
C ALA A 24 17.23 -26.05 18.04
N GLY A 25 16.97 -26.10 19.35
CA GLY A 25 17.65 -25.25 20.32
C GLY A 25 19.13 -25.57 20.58
N ALA A 26 19.58 -26.75 20.15
CA ALA A 26 20.99 -27.15 20.21
C ALA A 26 21.74 -26.87 18.90
N LEU A 27 21.07 -26.30 17.88
CA LEU A 27 21.72 -25.95 16.62
C LEU A 27 22.86 -24.97 16.88
N THR A 28 23.99 -25.23 16.24
CA THR A 28 25.19 -24.40 16.35
C THR A 28 25.39 -23.58 15.09
N TRP A 29 26.03 -22.43 15.25
CA TRP A 29 26.34 -21.57 14.12
C TRP A 29 27.22 -22.26 13.05
N PRO A 30 28.29 -23.00 13.41
CA PRO A 30 29.09 -23.72 12.43
C PRO A 30 28.29 -24.69 11.56
N LEU A 31 27.39 -25.48 12.16
CA LEU A 31 26.55 -26.44 11.43
C LEU A 31 25.63 -25.74 10.42
N LEU A 32 25.04 -24.61 10.80
CA LEU A 32 24.15 -23.84 9.92
C LEU A 32 24.92 -23.13 8.80
N ILE A 33 26.09 -22.56 9.08
CA ILE A 33 26.95 -21.98 8.04
C ILE A 33 27.33 -23.07 7.03
N GLU A 34 27.80 -24.22 7.50
CA GLU A 34 28.27 -25.29 6.63
C GLU A 34 27.13 -25.78 5.72
N PHE A 35 25.94 -25.97 6.28
CA PHE A 35 24.73 -26.28 5.51
C PHE A 35 24.40 -25.17 4.47
N TRP A 36 24.40 -23.89 4.87
CA TRP A 36 24.08 -22.79 3.96
C TRP A 36 25.14 -22.59 2.87
N MET A 37 26.42 -22.78 3.19
CA MET A 37 27.52 -22.79 2.22
C MET A 37 27.43 -23.99 1.27
N GLY A 38 26.94 -25.14 1.73
CA GLY A 38 26.74 -26.34 0.91
C GLY A 38 25.48 -26.33 0.03
N THR A 39 24.51 -25.46 0.29
CA THR A 39 23.17 -25.54 -0.34
C THR A 39 22.83 -24.34 -1.23
N SER A 40 21.74 -24.41 -1.99
CA SER A 40 21.30 -23.25 -2.79
C SER A 40 20.77 -22.12 -1.90
N ARG A 41 20.85 -20.86 -2.38
CA ARG A 41 20.26 -19.69 -1.69
C ARG A 41 18.79 -19.87 -1.34
N ASN A 42 18.03 -20.59 -2.17
CA ASN A 42 16.62 -20.86 -1.89
C ASN A 42 16.46 -21.71 -0.63
N TRP A 43 17.35 -22.68 -0.42
CA TRP A 43 17.34 -23.55 0.76
C TRP A 43 17.82 -22.81 2.01
N GLU A 44 18.84 -21.96 1.89
CA GLU A 44 19.23 -21.04 2.95
C GLU A 44 18.04 -20.15 3.38
N ASN A 45 17.40 -19.44 2.44
CA ASN A 45 16.26 -18.58 2.76
C ASN A 45 15.10 -19.33 3.42
N LEU A 46 14.73 -20.50 2.88
CA LEU A 46 13.62 -21.30 3.41
C LEU A 46 13.94 -21.83 4.81
N THR A 47 15.17 -22.27 5.06
CA THR A 47 15.58 -22.76 6.40
C THR A 47 15.70 -21.61 7.40
N ARG A 48 16.19 -20.43 6.99
CA ARG A 48 16.17 -19.22 7.85
C ARG A 48 14.75 -18.85 8.24
N THR A 49 13.83 -18.76 7.27
CA THR A 49 12.42 -18.48 7.56
C THR A 49 11.80 -19.51 8.50
N LEU A 50 12.07 -20.80 8.30
CA LEU A 50 11.57 -21.85 9.18
C LEU A 50 12.07 -21.73 10.62
N LEU A 51 13.37 -21.49 10.80
CA LEU A 51 13.96 -21.35 12.13
C LEU A 51 13.46 -20.09 12.83
N THR A 52 13.36 -18.96 12.13
CA THR A 52 12.78 -17.72 12.68
C THR A 52 11.32 -17.91 13.08
N SER A 53 10.50 -18.54 12.22
CA SER A 53 9.09 -18.80 12.55
C SER A 53 8.94 -19.81 13.70
N TRP A 54 9.81 -20.81 13.79
CA TRP A 54 9.82 -21.76 14.89
C TRP A 54 10.19 -21.09 16.22
N ASP A 55 11.22 -20.24 16.24
CA ASP A 55 11.65 -19.50 17.43
C ASP A 55 10.58 -18.50 17.88
N ALA A 56 9.90 -17.82 16.95
CA ALA A 56 8.78 -16.95 17.28
C ALA A 56 7.60 -17.72 17.92
N ALA A 57 7.36 -18.97 17.48
CA ALA A 57 6.22 -19.77 17.95
C ALA A 57 6.49 -20.55 19.23
N ARG A 58 7.73 -20.99 19.47
CA ARG A 58 8.08 -21.89 20.60
C ARG A 58 9.22 -21.40 21.47
N GLY A 59 9.99 -20.43 21.00
CA GLY A 59 11.28 -20.06 21.57
C GLY A 59 12.28 -21.22 21.52
N GLY A 60 13.49 -20.93 21.98
CA GLY A 60 14.49 -21.96 22.27
C GLY A 60 15.70 -21.96 21.34
N LEU A 61 15.77 -21.11 20.31
CA LEU A 61 17.04 -20.88 19.63
C LEU A 61 17.99 -20.08 20.53
N SER A 62 19.28 -20.40 20.44
CA SER A 62 20.30 -19.63 21.17
C SER A 62 20.36 -18.18 20.65
N PRO A 63 20.71 -17.20 21.49
CA PRO A 63 20.81 -15.80 21.08
C PRO A 63 21.74 -15.60 19.87
N GLN A 64 22.85 -16.34 19.83
CA GLN A 64 23.80 -16.33 18.71
C GLN A 64 23.13 -16.74 17.39
N ILE A 65 22.32 -17.81 17.38
CA ILE A 65 21.60 -18.21 16.17
C ILE A 65 20.58 -17.15 15.76
N ARG A 66 19.88 -16.51 16.70
CA ARG A 66 18.92 -15.45 16.37
C ARG A 66 19.57 -14.27 15.67
N GLU A 67 20.74 -13.84 16.14
CA GLU A 67 21.51 -12.77 15.52
C GLU A 67 21.91 -13.13 14.08
N HIS A 68 22.42 -14.35 13.86
CA HIS A 68 22.79 -14.81 12.52
C HIS A 68 21.59 -15.05 11.59
N LEU A 69 20.42 -15.40 12.12
CA LEU A 69 19.17 -15.49 11.35
C LEU A 69 18.64 -14.11 10.93
N ALA A 70 18.93 -13.06 11.69
CA ALA A 70 18.56 -11.68 11.37
C ALA A 70 19.50 -11.04 10.33
N GLY A 71 20.73 -11.57 10.17
CA GLY A 71 21.74 -11.02 9.26
C GLY A 71 21.46 -11.20 7.76
N GLU A 72 22.44 -10.85 6.93
CA GLU A 72 22.39 -11.08 5.49
C GLU A 72 22.64 -12.56 5.14
N PRO A 73 21.97 -13.11 4.10
CA PRO A 73 22.27 -14.46 3.60
C PRO A 73 23.73 -14.58 3.12
N LEU A 74 24.37 -15.71 3.45
CA LEU A 74 25.76 -16.03 3.09
C LEU A 74 25.92 -16.10 1.56
N LYS A 75 24.95 -16.67 0.87
CA LYS A 75 24.96 -16.69 -0.60
C LYS A 75 24.31 -15.42 -1.15
N ALA A 76 25.15 -14.41 -1.37
CA ALA A 76 24.83 -13.33 -2.28
C ALA A 76 24.57 -13.94 -3.67
N GLY A 77 23.30 -14.07 -4.06
CA GLY A 77 22.98 -14.39 -5.45
C GLY A 77 23.58 -13.31 -6.35
N PRO A 78 23.79 -13.58 -7.66
CA PRO A 78 23.97 -12.50 -8.60
C PRO A 78 22.82 -11.52 -8.31
N ARG A 79 23.16 -10.29 -7.94
CA ARG A 79 22.18 -9.21 -7.98
C ARG A 79 21.70 -9.30 -9.42
N ARG A 80 20.47 -9.79 -9.63
CA ARG A 80 19.79 -9.39 -10.85
C ARG A 80 19.88 -7.87 -10.74
N ARG A 81 20.71 -7.25 -11.58
CA ARG A 81 20.39 -5.95 -12.14
C ARG A 81 19.10 -6.20 -12.94
N THR A 82 18.02 -6.54 -12.23
CA THR A 82 16.69 -6.13 -12.65
C THR A 82 16.83 -4.64 -12.55
N GLU A 83 17.00 -4.02 -13.70
CA GLU A 83 16.77 -2.60 -13.81
C GLU A 83 15.51 -2.28 -12.98
N PRO A 84 15.55 -1.24 -12.14
CA PRO A 84 14.36 -0.78 -11.44
C PRO A 84 13.20 -0.74 -12.43
N PHE A 85 12.03 -1.26 -12.04
CA PHE A 85 10.89 -1.28 -12.94
C PHE A 85 10.64 0.15 -13.44
N ALA A 86 10.51 0.34 -14.75
CA ALA A 86 10.18 1.65 -15.27
C ALA A 86 8.84 2.12 -14.67
N PRO A 87 8.72 3.41 -14.30
CA PRO A 87 7.43 3.95 -13.88
C PRO A 87 6.40 3.77 -15.00
N TYR A 88 5.13 3.83 -14.63
CA TYR A 88 4.04 4.00 -15.59
C TYR A 88 4.23 5.33 -16.31
N SER A 89 4.02 5.31 -17.63
CA SER A 89 3.89 6.54 -18.40
C SER A 89 2.65 7.31 -17.94
N THR A 90 2.54 8.59 -18.28
CA THR A 90 1.34 9.38 -18.00
C THR A 90 0.11 8.81 -18.74
N THR A 91 0.31 8.27 -19.94
CA THR A 91 -0.71 7.61 -20.76
C THR A 91 -1.24 6.31 -20.15
N GLU A 92 -0.45 5.64 -19.31
CA GLU A 92 -0.90 4.49 -18.52
C GLU A 92 -1.47 4.91 -17.15
N TRP A 93 -0.79 5.85 -16.47
CA TRP A 93 -1.05 6.20 -15.09
C TRP A 93 -2.30 7.05 -14.89
N ASP A 94 -2.52 8.05 -15.74
CA ASP A 94 -3.65 8.96 -15.59
C ASP A 94 -4.99 8.28 -15.88
N PRO A 95 -5.13 7.44 -16.92
CA PRO A 95 -6.36 6.66 -17.12
C PRO A 95 -6.65 5.69 -15.97
N LEU A 96 -5.63 5.08 -15.36
CA LEU A 96 -5.82 4.24 -14.19
C LEU A 96 -6.40 5.05 -13.03
N ARG A 97 -5.82 6.20 -12.70
CA ARG A 97 -6.29 7.08 -11.62
C ARG A 97 -7.70 7.58 -11.89
N ALA A 98 -7.96 8.11 -13.09
CA ALA A 98 -9.27 8.61 -13.49
C ALA A 98 -10.34 7.51 -13.44
N CYS A 99 -10.01 6.28 -13.84
CA CYS A 99 -10.91 5.15 -13.73
C CYS A 99 -11.22 4.79 -12.29
N CYS A 100 -10.22 4.76 -11.40
CA CYS A 100 -10.43 4.48 -9.98
C CYS A 100 -11.30 5.57 -9.34
N GLU A 101 -11.00 6.84 -9.60
CA GLU A 101 -11.78 7.98 -9.12
C GLU A 101 -13.24 7.86 -9.55
N ARG A 102 -13.50 7.72 -10.86
CA ARG A 102 -14.85 7.55 -11.41
C ARG A 102 -15.61 6.40 -10.74
N ILE A 103 -15.00 5.22 -10.59
CA ILE A 103 -15.66 4.07 -9.94
C ILE A 103 -16.01 4.39 -8.49
N THR A 104 -15.09 4.96 -7.72
CA THR A 104 -15.33 5.28 -6.31
C THR A 104 -16.35 6.41 -6.13
N ASP A 105 -16.37 7.37 -7.05
CA ASP A 105 -17.32 8.47 -7.14
C ASP A 105 -18.73 7.99 -7.45
N ASP A 106 -18.88 7.24 -8.54
CA ASP A 106 -20.16 6.69 -8.97
C ASP A 106 -20.76 5.79 -7.88
N ALA A 107 -19.93 4.92 -7.30
CA ALA A 107 -20.38 3.97 -6.30
C ALA A 107 -20.78 4.66 -4.98
N LEU A 108 -20.00 5.63 -4.49
CA LEU A 108 -20.37 6.36 -3.27
C LEU A 108 -21.62 7.23 -3.47
N ARG A 109 -21.77 7.89 -4.64
CA ARG A 109 -23.00 8.61 -4.95
C ARG A 109 -24.20 7.68 -5.03
N GLY A 110 -24.04 6.52 -5.67
CA GLY A 110 -25.05 5.47 -5.73
C GLY A 110 -25.46 4.97 -4.35
N HIS A 111 -24.49 4.72 -3.47
CA HIS A 111 -24.70 4.34 -2.08
C HIS A 111 -25.53 5.37 -1.31
N ARG A 112 -25.12 6.65 -1.32
CA ARG A 112 -25.86 7.73 -0.64
C ARG A 112 -27.28 7.87 -1.17
N ALA A 113 -27.46 7.84 -2.50
CA ALA A 113 -28.79 7.89 -3.11
C ALA A 113 -29.62 6.65 -2.79
N GLY A 114 -28.99 5.47 -2.67
CA GLY A 114 -29.62 4.22 -2.27
C GLY A 114 -30.13 4.25 -0.83
N LEU A 115 -29.33 4.77 0.09
CA LEU A 115 -29.73 4.96 1.49
C LEU A 115 -30.93 5.92 1.60
N LYS A 116 -30.89 7.05 0.90
CA LYS A 116 -32.02 8.00 0.87
C LYS A 116 -33.28 7.39 0.27
N ALA A 117 -33.16 6.55 -0.75
CA ALA A 117 -34.31 5.83 -1.32
C ALA A 117 -34.84 4.76 -0.35
N ALA A 118 -33.97 4.10 0.40
CA ALA A 118 -34.36 3.13 1.43
C ALA A 118 -35.20 3.79 2.55
N GLU A 119 -34.94 5.05 2.91
CA GLU A 119 -35.74 5.79 3.89
C GLU A 119 -37.20 5.99 3.45
N GLN A 120 -37.45 6.03 2.15
CA GLN A 120 -38.79 6.16 1.56
C GLN A 120 -39.47 4.80 1.36
N GLY A 121 -38.72 3.70 1.54
CA GLY A 121 -39.22 2.35 1.38
C GLY A 121 -39.95 1.85 2.61
N VAL A 122 -40.71 0.77 2.41
CA VAL A 122 -41.35 -0.04 3.45
C VAL A 122 -40.97 -1.50 3.27
N ASP A 123 -41.32 -2.33 4.23
CA ASP A 123 -41.12 -3.78 4.13
C ASP A 123 -41.83 -4.34 2.89
N PRO A 124 -41.09 -4.93 1.92
CA PRO A 124 -41.70 -5.52 0.74
C PRO A 124 -42.60 -6.73 1.04
N ALA A 125 -42.57 -7.31 2.24
CA ALA A 125 -43.54 -8.32 2.67
C ALA A 125 -44.95 -7.72 2.87
N ASN A 126 -45.02 -6.45 3.25
CA ASN A 126 -46.28 -5.71 3.50
C ASN A 126 -46.60 -4.71 2.38
N GLY A 127 -45.79 -4.68 1.32
CA GLY A 127 -45.85 -3.70 0.25
C GLY A 127 -45.59 -4.30 -1.13
N GLN A 128 -45.48 -3.45 -2.16
CA GLN A 128 -45.11 -3.92 -3.49
C GLN A 128 -43.59 -4.08 -3.61
N TRP A 129 -43.14 -5.01 -4.46
CA TRP A 129 -41.72 -5.08 -4.83
C TRP A 129 -41.35 -3.90 -5.74
N THR A 130 -40.74 -2.88 -5.14
CA THR A 130 -40.18 -1.67 -5.76
C THR A 130 -38.70 -1.53 -5.40
N ARG A 131 -37.99 -0.59 -6.06
CA ARG A 131 -36.58 -0.32 -5.77
C ARG A 131 -36.38 0.16 -4.33
N GLU A 132 -37.22 1.07 -3.86
CA GLU A 132 -37.16 1.67 -2.54
C GLU A 132 -37.35 0.61 -1.45
N ASN A 133 -38.35 -0.28 -1.63
CA ASN A 133 -38.63 -1.37 -0.68
C ASN A 133 -37.52 -2.44 -0.67
N ALA A 134 -36.93 -2.74 -1.84
CA ALA A 134 -35.78 -3.64 -1.91
C ALA A 134 -34.54 -3.06 -1.19
N LEU A 135 -34.28 -1.77 -1.36
CA LEU A 135 -33.20 -1.07 -0.65
C LEU A 135 -33.47 -0.95 0.85
N TRP A 136 -34.73 -0.74 1.26
CA TRP A 136 -35.15 -0.76 2.66
C TRP A 136 -34.88 -2.12 3.31
N LEU A 137 -35.24 -3.22 2.63
CA LEU A 137 -35.02 -4.57 3.14
C LEU A 137 -33.52 -4.81 3.34
N LEU A 138 -32.72 -4.44 2.34
CA LEU A 138 -31.27 -4.58 2.36
C LEU A 138 -30.57 -3.75 3.41
N SER A 139 -31.01 -2.51 3.64
CA SER A 139 -30.39 -1.63 4.63
C SER A 139 -30.63 -2.10 6.07
N ARG A 140 -31.66 -2.89 6.31
CA ARG A 140 -32.01 -3.41 7.64
C ARG A 140 -31.52 -4.82 7.90
N HIS A 141 -31.55 -5.68 6.89
CA HIS A 141 -31.23 -7.11 7.03
C HIS A 141 -29.88 -7.49 6.41
N GLY A 142 -29.21 -6.53 5.76
CA GLY A 142 -27.92 -6.73 5.14
C GLY A 142 -27.99 -7.45 3.82
N PRO A 143 -26.83 -7.88 3.28
CA PRO A 143 -26.81 -8.70 2.07
C PRO A 143 -27.41 -10.09 2.36
N LEU A 144 -28.67 -10.27 1.97
CA LEU A 144 -29.41 -11.51 2.04
C LEU A 144 -29.15 -12.44 0.85
N LEU A 145 -29.36 -13.74 1.06
CA LEU A 145 -29.42 -14.73 -0.02
C LEU A 145 -30.77 -14.68 -0.73
N GLU A 146 -30.79 -15.03 -2.02
CA GLU A 146 -32.03 -15.08 -2.84
C GLU A 146 -33.15 -15.89 -2.18
N ARG A 147 -32.81 -17.03 -1.56
CA ARG A 147 -33.74 -17.86 -0.80
C ARG A 147 -34.31 -17.17 0.44
N GLN A 148 -33.52 -16.33 1.11
CA GLN A 148 -33.96 -15.60 2.31
C GLN A 148 -34.93 -14.49 1.93
N ILE A 149 -34.68 -13.81 0.81
CA ILE A 149 -35.60 -12.79 0.30
C ILE A 149 -36.90 -13.43 -0.16
N SER A 150 -36.83 -14.52 -0.94
CA SER A 150 -38.03 -15.23 -1.40
C SER A 150 -38.89 -15.73 -0.24
N ALA A 151 -38.25 -16.19 0.85
CA ALA A 151 -38.93 -16.57 2.08
C ALA A 151 -39.51 -15.36 2.83
N HIS A 152 -38.87 -14.20 2.78
CA HIS A 152 -39.34 -12.98 3.46
C HIS A 152 -40.53 -12.33 2.74
N VAL A 153 -40.50 -12.23 1.41
CA VAL A 153 -41.54 -11.54 0.63
C VAL A 153 -42.60 -12.46 0.04
N GLU A 154 -42.47 -13.78 0.23
CA GLU A 154 -43.36 -14.81 -0.33
C GLU A 154 -43.55 -14.71 -1.87
N LEU A 155 -42.59 -14.11 -2.57
CA LEU A 155 -42.60 -13.99 -4.03
C LEU A 155 -41.72 -15.04 -4.70
N HIS A 156 -42.19 -15.56 -5.84
CA HIS A 156 -41.39 -16.46 -6.66
C HIS A 156 -40.18 -15.73 -7.27
N HIS A 157 -39.03 -16.42 -7.33
CA HIS A 157 -37.73 -15.87 -7.75
C HIS A 157 -37.79 -15.15 -9.11
N SER A 158 -38.57 -15.67 -10.07
CA SER A 158 -38.68 -15.10 -11.42
C SER A 158 -39.29 -13.70 -11.42
N THR A 159 -40.18 -13.40 -10.48
CA THR A 159 -40.81 -12.08 -10.33
C THR A 159 -39.80 -11.07 -9.79
N ILE A 160 -38.95 -11.50 -8.85
CA ILE A 160 -37.87 -10.69 -8.30
C ILE A 160 -36.83 -10.35 -9.38
N LEU A 161 -36.42 -11.35 -10.18
CA LEU A 161 -35.47 -11.14 -11.29
C LEU A 161 -36.00 -10.16 -12.35
N LYS A 162 -37.28 -10.30 -12.76
CA LYS A 162 -37.90 -9.39 -13.73
C LYS A 162 -37.97 -7.94 -13.25
N ARG A 163 -37.93 -7.73 -11.93
CA ARG A 163 -38.00 -6.40 -11.30
C ARG A 163 -36.62 -5.89 -10.84
N GLY A 164 -35.56 -6.29 -11.54
CA GLY A 164 -34.19 -5.77 -11.33
C GLY A 164 -33.28 -6.69 -10.51
N GLY A 165 -33.83 -7.74 -9.89
CA GLY A 165 -33.05 -8.74 -9.14
C GLY A 165 -32.35 -8.18 -7.91
N PHE A 166 -31.81 -9.08 -7.09
CA PHE A 166 -31.23 -8.71 -5.80
C PHE A 166 -29.82 -8.13 -5.89
N ALA A 167 -28.96 -8.74 -6.71
CA ALA A 167 -27.56 -8.38 -6.79
C ALA A 167 -27.33 -6.93 -7.26
N GLY A 168 -28.23 -6.40 -8.09
CA GLY A 168 -28.20 -5.01 -8.52
C GLY A 168 -28.44 -4.04 -7.37
N HIS A 169 -29.50 -4.25 -6.58
CA HIS A 169 -29.81 -3.41 -5.41
C HIS A 169 -28.76 -3.53 -4.30
N ALA A 170 -28.27 -4.74 -4.04
CA ALA A 170 -27.20 -4.96 -3.07
C ALA A 170 -25.89 -4.26 -3.48
N GLY A 171 -25.54 -4.28 -4.77
CA GLY A 171 -24.37 -3.57 -5.30
C GLY A 171 -24.49 -2.04 -5.28
N VAL A 172 -25.70 -1.49 -5.08
CA VAL A 172 -25.92 -0.06 -4.85
C VAL A 172 -25.61 0.31 -3.40
N LEU A 173 -26.07 -0.50 -2.43
CA LEU A 173 -25.88 -0.21 -1.00
C LEU A 173 -24.53 -0.62 -0.45
N PHE A 174 -23.90 -1.66 -1.03
CA PHE A 174 -22.70 -2.26 -0.46
C PHE A 174 -21.53 -2.21 -1.44
N PRO A 175 -20.31 -1.92 -0.96
CA PRO A 175 -19.12 -1.93 -1.81
C PRO A 175 -18.87 -3.34 -2.36
N THR A 176 -18.75 -3.46 -3.68
CA THR A 176 -18.40 -4.73 -4.33
C THR A 176 -16.89 -4.92 -4.38
N VAL A 177 -16.44 -6.12 -4.80
CA VAL A 177 -15.01 -6.41 -5.05
C VAL A 177 -14.39 -5.39 -6.01
N ASP A 178 -15.09 -5.04 -7.09
CA ASP A 178 -14.59 -4.08 -8.08
C ASP A 178 -14.39 -2.67 -7.50
N VAL A 179 -15.32 -2.24 -6.64
CA VAL A 179 -15.27 -0.94 -5.97
C VAL A 179 -14.15 -0.91 -4.93
N ALA A 180 -14.02 -1.96 -4.12
CA ALA A 180 -12.93 -2.06 -3.15
C ALA A 180 -11.55 -2.10 -3.81
N LEU A 181 -11.42 -2.76 -4.98
CA LEU A 181 -10.18 -2.70 -5.76
C LEU A 181 -9.86 -1.26 -6.19
N ALA A 182 -10.85 -0.50 -6.67
CA ALA A 182 -10.67 0.89 -7.06
C ALA A 182 -10.21 1.76 -5.88
N TYR A 183 -10.84 1.65 -4.70
CA TYR A 183 -10.40 2.36 -3.49
C TYR A 183 -8.96 2.00 -3.09
N ARG A 184 -8.62 0.70 -3.11
CA ARG A 184 -7.26 0.23 -2.79
C ARG A 184 -6.22 0.77 -3.75
N LEU A 185 -6.53 0.77 -5.05
CA LEU A 185 -5.64 1.32 -6.06
C LEU A 185 -5.49 2.83 -5.89
N SER A 186 -6.58 3.57 -5.66
CA SER A 186 -6.52 5.00 -5.35
C SER A 186 -5.60 5.26 -4.16
N LEU A 187 -5.77 4.54 -3.05
CA LEU A 187 -4.92 4.69 -1.87
C LEU A 187 -3.45 4.35 -2.18
N GLY A 188 -3.19 3.26 -2.88
CA GLY A 188 -1.84 2.87 -3.31
C GLY A 188 -1.16 3.90 -4.22
N THR A 189 -1.90 4.53 -5.13
CA THR A 189 -1.38 5.58 -6.01
C THR A 189 -1.05 6.88 -5.28
N MET A 190 -1.64 7.13 -4.11
CA MET A 190 -1.43 8.32 -3.29
C MET A 190 -0.40 8.12 -2.17
N THR A 191 -0.03 6.87 -1.87
CA THR A 191 0.84 6.52 -0.73
C THR A 191 2.10 5.77 -1.13
N GLY A 192 2.14 5.20 -2.35
CA GLY A 192 3.21 4.30 -2.78
C GLY A 192 3.19 2.94 -2.07
N ILE A 193 2.20 2.67 -1.21
CA ILE A 193 2.02 1.36 -0.59
C ILE A 193 1.47 0.41 -1.66
N VAL A 194 2.21 -0.68 -1.88
CA VAL A 194 1.85 -1.68 -2.88
C VAL A 194 0.57 -2.43 -2.47
N PRO A 195 -0.23 -2.95 -3.42
CA PRO A 195 -1.48 -3.63 -3.11
C PRO A 195 -1.39 -4.70 -2.03
N ASP A 196 -0.28 -5.46 -1.97
CA ASP A 196 -0.06 -6.47 -0.92
C ASP A 196 0.04 -5.85 0.48
N GLY A 197 0.72 -4.73 0.64
CA GLY A 197 0.85 -4.01 1.92
C GLY A 197 -0.44 -3.33 2.36
N LEU A 198 -1.40 -3.16 1.45
CA LEU A 198 -2.75 -2.69 1.77
C LEU A 198 -3.72 -3.84 2.06
N ALA A 199 -3.32 -5.10 1.84
CA ALA A 199 -4.28 -6.21 1.80
C ALA A 199 -4.88 -6.56 3.15
N ASP A 200 -4.02 -6.61 4.15
CA ASP A 200 -4.33 -7.12 5.47
C ASP A 200 -4.48 -6.00 6.50
N LEU A 201 -4.79 -4.78 6.03
CA LEU A 201 -5.06 -3.64 6.91
C LEU A 201 -6.33 -3.87 7.72
N GLU A 202 -6.26 -3.54 9.00
CA GLU A 202 -7.35 -3.49 9.95
C GLU A 202 -7.71 -2.03 10.28
N LEU A 203 -8.88 -1.83 10.90
CA LEU A 203 -9.27 -0.52 11.43
C LEU A 203 -8.34 -0.07 12.57
N GLY A 204 -7.74 -1.03 13.29
CA GLY A 204 -6.77 -0.77 14.35
C GLY A 204 -5.45 -0.21 13.84
N ASP A 205 -5.13 -0.38 12.55
CA ASP A 205 -3.92 0.16 11.92
C ASP A 205 -4.04 1.66 11.59
N LEU A 206 -5.19 2.29 11.91
CA LEU A 206 -5.48 3.68 11.63
C LEU A 206 -5.49 4.49 12.93
N ASP A 207 -4.42 5.24 13.19
CA ASP A 207 -4.38 6.18 14.30
C ASP A 207 -4.78 7.59 13.84
N TRP A 208 -5.88 8.10 14.39
CA TRP A 208 -6.46 9.39 14.02
C TRP A 208 -5.94 10.51 14.92
N ALA A 209 -5.14 11.40 14.36
CA ALA A 209 -4.77 12.65 15.00
C ALA A 209 -5.77 13.75 14.56
N GLY A 210 -6.91 13.78 15.23
CA GLY A 210 -8.02 14.68 14.90
C GLY A 210 -8.73 14.28 13.59
N ASP A 211 -9.27 15.26 12.87
CA ASP A 211 -10.12 15.02 11.70
C ASP A 211 -9.37 14.91 10.36
N THR A 212 -8.11 15.32 10.30
CA THR A 212 -7.43 15.50 9.00
C THR A 212 -6.16 14.71 8.86
N THR A 213 -5.68 14.13 9.95
CA THR A 213 -4.39 13.45 9.99
C THR A 213 -4.60 12.01 10.44
N VAL A 214 -4.03 11.08 9.67
CA VAL A 214 -4.04 9.65 9.97
C VAL A 214 -2.62 9.14 9.88
N LEU A 215 -2.16 8.47 10.92
CA LEU A 215 -0.99 7.61 10.86
C LEU A 215 -1.48 6.19 10.50
N LEU A 216 -0.98 5.66 9.39
CA LEU A 216 -1.31 4.33 8.92
C LEU A 216 -0.15 3.39 9.22
N ASP A 217 -0.40 2.38 10.04
CA ASP A 217 0.51 1.27 10.25
C ASP A 217 0.29 0.18 9.21
N PHE A 218 1.38 -0.39 8.69
CA PHE A 218 1.31 -1.46 7.69
C PHE A 218 2.55 -2.33 7.71
N VAL A 219 2.42 -3.58 7.27
CA VAL A 219 3.56 -4.52 7.20
C VAL A 219 4.07 -4.61 5.77
N LYS A 220 5.34 -4.23 5.55
CA LYS A 220 5.99 -4.33 4.24
C LYS A 220 6.57 -5.73 4.01
N GLY A 221 5.73 -6.75 3.85
CA GLY A 221 6.19 -8.12 3.55
C GLY A 221 7.35 -8.58 4.45
N ARG A 222 8.57 -8.72 3.89
CA ARG A 222 9.78 -9.15 4.63
C ARG A 222 10.47 -8.06 5.46
N GLY A 223 10.04 -6.80 5.34
CA GLY A 223 10.68 -5.63 5.96
C GLY A 223 10.13 -5.24 7.33
N GLY A 224 9.15 -5.96 7.86
CA GLY A 224 8.53 -5.68 9.16
C GLY A 224 7.50 -4.54 9.14
N PRO A 225 7.01 -4.14 10.33
CA PRO A 225 6.05 -3.04 10.50
C PRO A 225 6.63 -1.70 10.06
N GLN A 226 5.79 -0.86 9.47
CA GLN A 226 6.07 0.51 9.06
C GLN A 226 4.87 1.40 9.37
N SER A 227 5.09 2.71 9.47
CA SER A 227 4.06 3.70 9.72
C SER A 227 4.20 4.84 8.72
N LEU A 228 3.09 5.36 8.19
CA LEU A 228 3.06 6.45 7.22
C LEU A 228 2.00 7.48 7.61
N VAL A 229 2.39 8.75 7.71
CA VAL A 229 1.42 9.86 7.82
C VAL A 229 0.76 10.08 6.47
N LEU A 230 -0.56 9.93 6.41
CA LEU A 230 -1.32 10.05 5.17
C LEU A 230 -1.46 11.51 4.72
N SER A 231 -1.31 11.72 3.41
CA SER A 231 -1.63 13.02 2.80
C SER A 231 -3.14 13.31 2.87
N PRO A 232 -3.57 14.59 2.80
CA PRO A 232 -5.00 14.94 2.82
C PRO A 232 -5.83 14.25 1.72
N ALA A 233 -5.21 13.96 0.57
CA ALA A 233 -5.86 13.21 -0.51
C ALA A 233 -6.07 11.74 -0.13
N ALA A 234 -5.06 11.09 0.44
CA ALA A 234 -5.16 9.71 0.92
C ALA A 234 -6.18 9.57 2.06
N VAL A 235 -6.19 10.51 3.02
CA VAL A 235 -7.18 10.56 4.10
C VAL A 235 -8.60 10.68 3.53
N ARG A 236 -8.80 11.48 2.46
CA ARG A 236 -10.10 11.60 1.80
C ARG A 236 -10.58 10.28 1.19
N VAL A 237 -9.69 9.54 0.53
CA VAL A 237 -10.01 8.21 -0.01
C VAL A 237 -10.43 7.26 1.12
N LEU A 238 -9.67 7.25 2.22
CA LEU A 238 -9.95 6.43 3.39
C LEU A 238 -11.30 6.78 4.02
N ARG A 239 -11.59 8.06 4.26
CA ARG A 239 -12.89 8.51 4.81
C ARG A 239 -14.05 8.08 3.94
N ARG A 240 -13.94 8.27 2.63
CA ARG A 240 -14.96 7.85 1.66
C ARG A 240 -15.17 6.34 1.66
N TRP A 241 -14.11 5.56 1.85
CA TRP A 241 -14.21 4.12 2.01
C TRP A 241 -14.91 3.72 3.31
N LEU A 242 -14.54 4.34 4.43
CA LEU A 242 -15.14 4.06 5.74
C LEU A 242 -16.63 4.40 5.74
N GLU A 243 -17.02 5.53 5.13
CA GLU A 243 -18.43 5.89 4.92
C GLU A 243 -19.17 4.82 4.09
N HIS A 244 -18.65 4.48 2.91
CA HIS A 244 -19.29 3.54 2.01
C HIS A 244 -19.43 2.13 2.60
N SER A 245 -18.42 1.69 3.36
CA SER A 245 -18.41 0.36 3.98
C SER A 245 -19.14 0.31 5.32
N ALA A 246 -19.53 1.45 5.90
CA ALA A 246 -20.11 1.52 7.25
C ALA A 246 -21.36 0.62 7.40
N LEU A 247 -22.31 0.71 6.46
CA LEU A 247 -23.52 -0.11 6.50
C LEU A 247 -23.19 -1.60 6.35
N LEU A 248 -22.33 -1.97 5.41
CA LEU A 248 -21.96 -3.37 5.20
C LEU A 248 -21.32 -3.98 6.45
N ARG A 249 -20.53 -3.18 7.18
CA ARG A 249 -19.78 -3.58 8.37
C ARG A 249 -20.69 -3.97 9.54
N THR A 250 -21.89 -3.39 9.65
CA THR A 250 -22.85 -3.78 10.70
C THR A 250 -23.32 -5.24 10.56
N PHE A 251 -23.26 -5.77 9.33
CA PHE A 251 -23.62 -7.15 9.00
C PHE A 251 -22.44 -8.11 8.95
N ALA A 252 -21.21 -7.63 9.16
CA ALA A 252 -20.03 -8.49 9.17
C ALA A 252 -19.99 -9.37 10.43
N ALA A 253 -19.43 -10.57 10.29
CA ALA A 253 -19.13 -11.43 11.43
C ALA A 253 -18.15 -10.72 12.38
N PRO A 254 -18.23 -10.92 13.71
CA PRO A 254 -17.38 -10.23 14.68
C PRO A 254 -15.89 -10.24 14.35
N GLU A 255 -15.39 -11.37 13.85
CA GLU A 255 -14.01 -11.59 13.42
C GLU A 255 -13.58 -10.74 12.22
N ASP A 256 -14.50 -10.43 11.31
CA ASP A 256 -14.21 -9.68 10.08
C ASP A 256 -14.47 -8.17 10.25
N ARG A 257 -15.21 -7.74 11.28
CA ARG A 257 -15.58 -6.33 11.50
C ARG A 257 -14.38 -5.39 11.58
N GLY A 258 -13.27 -5.89 12.11
CA GLY A 258 -12.01 -5.16 12.24
C GLY A 258 -11.24 -5.00 10.92
N SER A 259 -11.51 -5.82 9.90
CA SER A 259 -10.83 -5.71 8.60
C SER A 259 -11.15 -4.38 7.93
N LEU A 260 -10.14 -3.65 7.44
CA LEU A 260 -10.38 -2.38 6.74
C LEU A 260 -11.26 -2.61 5.50
N TRP A 261 -10.92 -3.64 4.72
CA TRP A 261 -11.61 -3.97 3.47
C TRP A 261 -12.69 -5.04 3.68
N LEU A 262 -13.95 -4.66 3.50
CA LEU A 262 -15.11 -5.54 3.47
C LEU A 262 -15.86 -5.35 2.16
N VAL A 263 -16.31 -6.45 1.56
CA VAL A 263 -17.05 -6.42 0.30
C VAL A 263 -18.33 -7.22 0.38
N TYR A 264 -19.33 -6.75 -0.35
CA TYR A 264 -20.45 -7.58 -0.76
C TYR A 264 -20.00 -8.46 -1.93
N SER A 265 -20.13 -9.77 -1.74
CA SER A 265 -19.92 -10.75 -2.80
C SER A 265 -21.22 -11.47 -3.11
N SER A 266 -21.73 -11.22 -4.32
CA SER A 266 -22.89 -11.92 -4.88
C SER A 266 -22.59 -13.38 -5.22
N ARG A 267 -21.34 -13.88 -5.12
CA ARG A 267 -20.96 -15.26 -5.53
C ARG A 267 -19.86 -15.87 -4.65
N TYR A 268 -19.90 -15.67 -3.33
CA TYR A 268 -18.88 -16.25 -2.45
C TYR A 268 -19.22 -17.71 -2.11
N LYS A 269 -18.31 -18.64 -2.37
CA LYS A 269 -18.43 -20.08 -2.01
C LYS A 269 -19.78 -20.73 -2.38
N GLY A 270 -20.34 -20.38 -3.54
CA GLY A 270 -21.62 -20.94 -4.02
C GLY A 270 -22.87 -20.37 -3.34
N ASN A 271 -22.73 -19.44 -2.38
CA ASN A 271 -23.85 -18.71 -1.78
C ASN A 271 -23.91 -17.28 -2.35
N THR A 272 -25.09 -16.87 -2.81
CA THR A 272 -25.34 -15.56 -3.41
C THR A 272 -25.67 -14.51 -2.36
N GLY A 273 -24.70 -13.75 -1.87
CA GLY A 273 -24.95 -12.60 -1.00
C GLY A 273 -24.36 -12.76 0.40
N SER A 274 -23.10 -12.38 0.54
CA SER A 274 -22.40 -12.41 1.82
C SER A 274 -21.44 -11.22 1.96
N VAL A 275 -21.20 -10.84 3.21
CA VAL A 275 -20.06 -10.00 3.60
C VAL A 275 -18.80 -10.87 3.57
N ALA A 276 -17.71 -10.36 3.00
CA ALA A 276 -16.44 -11.07 2.96
C ALA A 276 -15.26 -10.11 3.01
N VAL A 277 -14.14 -10.60 3.53
CA VAL A 277 -12.82 -9.98 3.32
C VAL A 277 -12.34 -10.34 1.90
N PRO A 278 -12.11 -9.35 1.02
CA PRO A 278 -11.79 -9.62 -0.38
C PRO A 278 -10.37 -10.18 -0.57
N ARG A 279 -10.22 -11.13 -1.50
CA ARG A 279 -8.92 -11.53 -2.05
C ARG A 279 -8.79 -11.07 -3.50
N PHE A 280 -7.79 -10.23 -3.76
CA PHE A 280 -7.53 -9.68 -5.09
C PHE A 280 -6.48 -10.51 -5.82
N HIS A 281 -6.86 -11.71 -6.25
CA HIS A 281 -6.01 -12.54 -7.09
C HIS A 281 -5.76 -11.86 -8.45
N GLU A 282 -4.65 -12.22 -9.10
CA GLU A 282 -4.25 -11.68 -10.41
C GLU A 282 -5.38 -11.80 -11.46
N THR A 283 -6.14 -12.90 -11.43
CA THR A 283 -7.28 -13.11 -12.32
C THR A 283 -8.43 -12.12 -12.08
N THR A 284 -8.70 -11.76 -10.81
CA THR A 284 -9.70 -10.75 -10.44
C THR A 284 -9.28 -9.39 -10.96
N VAL A 285 -8.01 -9.02 -10.75
CA VAL A 285 -7.43 -7.75 -11.21
C VAL A 285 -7.46 -7.67 -12.74
N PHE A 286 -7.04 -8.72 -13.43
CA PHE A 286 -7.05 -8.78 -14.89
C PHE A 286 -8.47 -8.65 -15.47
N ARG A 287 -9.46 -9.30 -14.85
CA ARG A 287 -10.87 -9.16 -15.26
C ARG A 287 -11.36 -7.72 -15.05
N TRP A 288 -10.97 -7.09 -13.95
CA TRP A 288 -11.33 -5.70 -13.65
C TRP A 288 -10.72 -4.73 -14.67
N ILE A 289 -9.44 -4.91 -15.04
CA ILE A 289 -8.76 -4.14 -16.10
C ILE A 289 -9.53 -4.24 -17.42
N ARG A 290 -9.83 -5.47 -17.86
CA ARG A 290 -10.54 -5.70 -19.13
C ARG A 290 -11.94 -5.10 -19.13
N ARG A 291 -12.67 -5.24 -18.02
CA ARG A 291 -14.02 -4.67 -17.87
C ARG A 291 -14.01 -3.15 -18.00
N ASN A 292 -13.00 -2.50 -17.44
CA ASN A 292 -12.82 -1.05 -17.50
C ASN A 292 -12.05 -0.57 -18.74
N ARG A 293 -11.67 -1.49 -19.64
CA ARG A 293 -10.97 -1.20 -20.90
C ARG A 293 -9.70 -0.36 -20.71
N LEU A 294 -8.99 -0.60 -19.60
CA LEU A 294 -7.69 0.04 -19.38
C LEU A 294 -6.65 -0.59 -20.30
N LEU A 295 -5.93 0.25 -21.05
CA LEU A 295 -4.92 -0.18 -22.01
C LEU A 295 -3.53 0.27 -21.54
N GLY A 296 -2.52 -0.53 -21.85
CA GLY A 296 -1.12 -0.13 -21.78
C GLY A 296 -0.71 0.65 -23.02
N ASP A 297 0.53 1.17 -23.01
CA ASP A 297 1.10 1.89 -24.16
C ASP A 297 1.23 1.01 -25.42
N ASP A 298 1.26 -0.31 -25.24
CA ASP A 298 1.26 -1.32 -26.31
C ASP A 298 -0.14 -1.59 -26.90
N GLY A 299 -1.17 -0.89 -26.44
CA GLY A 299 -2.56 -1.10 -26.83
C GLY A 299 -3.17 -2.39 -26.30
N GLN A 300 -2.44 -3.16 -25.48
CA GLN A 300 -2.93 -4.36 -24.83
C GLN A 300 -3.60 -4.02 -23.49
N PRO A 301 -4.36 -4.94 -22.87
CA PRO A 301 -4.90 -4.71 -21.54
C PRO A 301 -3.81 -4.30 -20.55
N PHE A 302 -4.03 -3.18 -19.86
CA PHE A 302 -3.09 -2.57 -18.93
C PHE A 302 -2.56 -3.61 -17.92
N ARG A 303 -1.24 -3.66 -17.73
CA ARG A 303 -0.63 -4.61 -16.78
C ARG A 303 -0.38 -3.94 -15.45
N LEU A 304 -1.26 -4.20 -14.48
CA LEU A 304 -1.06 -3.75 -13.11
C LEU A 304 0.09 -4.54 -12.47
N HIS A 305 1.14 -3.83 -12.08
CA HIS A 305 2.34 -4.38 -11.47
C HIS A 305 2.62 -3.65 -10.17
N LYS A 306 2.58 -4.40 -9.06
CA LYS A 306 2.66 -3.83 -7.70
C LYS A 306 3.89 -2.94 -7.49
N HIS A 307 5.04 -3.34 -8.01
CA HIS A 307 6.26 -2.55 -7.88
C HIS A 307 6.25 -1.29 -8.76
N ARG A 308 5.59 -1.32 -9.92
CA ARG A 308 5.50 -0.13 -10.79
C ARG A 308 4.64 0.96 -10.15
N ILE A 309 3.59 0.61 -9.38
CA ILE A 309 2.81 1.60 -8.61
C ILE A 309 3.73 2.41 -7.69
N ARG A 310 4.56 1.72 -6.90
CA ARG A 310 5.49 2.38 -5.98
C ARG A 310 6.52 3.21 -6.73
N THR A 311 7.14 2.66 -7.78
CA THR A 311 8.13 3.41 -8.57
C THR A 311 7.53 4.62 -9.26
N THR A 312 6.29 4.56 -9.76
CA THR A 312 5.60 5.73 -10.33
C THR A 312 5.29 6.77 -9.26
N PHE A 313 4.85 6.35 -8.07
CA PHE A 313 4.60 7.26 -6.95
C PHE A 313 5.88 8.01 -6.56
N GLU A 314 6.97 7.28 -6.30
CA GLU A 314 8.28 7.85 -5.97
C GLU A 314 8.74 8.84 -7.04
N ASN A 315 8.70 8.44 -8.32
CA ASN A 315 9.09 9.31 -9.43
C ASN A 315 8.23 10.59 -9.53
N ASN A 316 6.93 10.52 -9.22
CA ASN A 316 6.04 11.68 -9.25
C ASN A 316 6.26 12.60 -8.03
N CYS A 317 6.55 12.04 -6.86
CA CYS A 317 6.97 12.80 -5.67
C CYS A 317 8.29 13.52 -5.93
N ASP A 318 9.28 12.83 -6.52
CA ASP A 318 10.58 13.39 -6.88
C ASP A 318 10.44 14.54 -7.88
N THR A 319 9.51 14.43 -8.83
CA THR A 319 9.27 15.47 -9.85
C THR A 319 8.52 16.69 -9.29
N SER A 320 7.61 16.49 -8.33
CA SER A 320 6.78 17.58 -7.76
C SER A 320 7.43 18.29 -6.56
N ALA A 321 8.38 17.63 -5.88
CA ALA A 321 9.07 18.17 -4.70
C ALA A 321 10.47 18.77 -4.99
N TRP A 322 10.88 18.90 -6.26
CA TRP A 322 12.19 19.43 -6.61
C TRP A 322 12.26 20.96 -6.43
N THR A 323 12.42 21.40 -5.18
CA THR A 323 12.72 22.80 -4.80
C THR A 323 14.05 22.92 -4.03
N GLY A 324 14.99 21.99 -4.24
CA GLY A 324 16.30 22.00 -3.58
C GLY A 324 16.32 21.52 -2.11
N ARG A 325 15.19 21.06 -1.56
CA ARG A 325 15.08 20.37 -0.27
C ARG A 325 14.39 19.02 -0.48
N ALA A 326 15.12 18.01 -0.92
CA ALA A 326 14.57 16.66 -1.01
C ALA A 326 14.32 16.11 0.40
N THR A 327 13.10 15.64 0.66
CA THR A 327 12.80 14.88 1.86
C THR A 327 13.24 13.45 1.59
N ILE A 328 14.34 13.02 2.21
CA ILE A 328 14.83 11.64 2.14
C ILE A 328 13.72 10.73 2.67
N ASP A 329 13.26 9.74 1.87
CA ASP A 329 12.34 8.72 2.37
C ASP A 329 13.05 7.92 3.48
N PRO A 330 12.62 8.00 4.75
CA PRO A 330 13.26 7.28 5.85
C PRO A 330 13.11 5.75 5.71
N HIS A 331 12.26 5.28 4.80
CA HIS A 331 12.08 3.86 4.51
C HIS A 331 13.01 3.33 3.40
N HIS A 332 13.88 4.17 2.85
CA HIS A 332 14.95 3.79 1.94
C HIS A 332 16.30 3.67 2.65
N SER A 333 17.09 2.65 2.28
CA SER A 333 18.50 2.65 2.64
C SER A 333 19.21 3.79 1.91
N ALA A 334 20.19 4.45 2.56
CA ALA A 334 20.97 5.55 1.97
C ALA A 334 21.55 5.24 0.57
N ARG A 335 21.84 3.95 0.29
CA ARG A 335 22.32 3.49 -1.02
C ARG A 335 21.22 3.41 -2.08
N VAL A 336 20.01 2.98 -1.73
CA VAL A 336 18.85 2.97 -2.65
C VAL A 336 18.43 4.39 -2.98
N GLU A 337 18.47 5.25 -1.97
CA GLU A 337 18.22 6.67 -2.11
C GLU A 337 19.28 7.33 -3.03
N GLY A 338 20.57 7.02 -2.81
CA GLY A 338 21.67 7.48 -3.68
C GLY A 338 21.60 6.95 -5.11
N ASP A 339 21.23 5.68 -5.30
CA ASP A 339 21.02 5.08 -6.63
C ASP A 339 19.84 5.76 -7.35
N HIS A 340 18.77 6.14 -6.64
CA HIS A 340 17.64 6.92 -7.18
C HIS A 340 18.05 8.33 -7.61
N TYR A 341 18.86 9.04 -6.79
CA TYR A 341 19.34 10.38 -7.12
C TYR A 341 20.35 10.43 -8.28
N LEU A 342 21.11 9.36 -8.51
CA LEU A 342 22.26 9.38 -9.43
C LEU A 342 22.03 8.65 -10.76
N SER A 343 21.03 7.78 -10.90
CA SER A 343 21.11 6.76 -11.96
C SER A 343 20.28 6.94 -13.24
N ARG A 344 19.32 7.87 -13.37
CA ARG A 344 18.68 8.16 -14.69
C ARG A 344 17.78 9.41 -14.64
N PRO A 345 18.29 10.61 -15.00
CA PRO A 345 17.41 11.72 -15.31
C PRO A 345 16.61 11.40 -16.59
N THR A 346 15.28 11.48 -16.51
CA THR A 346 14.36 11.55 -17.67
C THR A 346 14.79 12.69 -18.61
N PRO A 347 14.39 12.69 -19.90
CA PRO A 347 14.72 13.78 -20.83
C PRO A 347 14.34 15.18 -20.29
N THR A 348 13.20 15.26 -19.59
CA THR A 348 12.75 16.48 -18.91
C THR A 348 13.65 16.86 -17.73
N GLN A 349 14.12 15.89 -16.94
CA GLN A 349 15.10 16.12 -15.87
C GLN A 349 16.46 16.55 -16.41
N ARG A 350 16.94 15.99 -17.52
CA ARG A 350 18.15 16.50 -18.20
C ARG A 350 17.97 17.93 -18.66
N HIS A 351 16.83 18.25 -19.28
CA HIS A 351 16.58 19.60 -19.75
C HIS A 351 16.50 20.62 -18.60
N ALA A 352 15.87 20.23 -17.47
CA ALA A 352 15.79 21.09 -16.30
C ALA A 352 17.14 21.22 -15.58
N ILE A 353 17.94 20.14 -15.51
CA ILE A 353 19.33 20.17 -15.02
C ILE A 353 20.19 21.08 -15.93
N ASP A 354 20.09 20.94 -17.25
CA ASP A 354 20.82 21.76 -18.21
C ASP A 354 20.41 23.24 -18.11
N THR A 355 19.13 23.51 -17.83
CA THR A 355 18.62 24.87 -17.62
C THR A 355 19.19 25.47 -16.34
N VAL A 356 19.16 24.73 -15.23
CA VAL A 356 19.75 25.16 -13.95
C VAL A 356 21.26 25.33 -14.06
N ILE A 357 21.98 24.46 -14.78
CA ILE A 357 23.42 24.59 -15.02
C ILE A 357 23.69 25.84 -15.86
N LYS A 358 22.90 26.10 -16.91
CA LYS A 358 23.04 27.32 -17.72
C LYS A 358 22.73 28.58 -16.93
N GLU A 359 21.72 28.57 -16.08
CA GLU A 359 21.38 29.69 -15.19
C GLU A 359 22.48 29.93 -14.15
N ALA A 360 22.99 28.87 -13.50
CA ALA A 360 24.09 28.96 -12.55
C ALA A 360 25.40 29.42 -13.21
N GLN A 361 25.68 28.99 -14.45
CA GLN A 361 26.82 29.47 -15.24
C GLN A 361 26.64 30.93 -15.67
N ALA A 362 25.43 31.34 -16.07
CA ALA A 362 25.11 32.74 -16.37
C ALA A 362 25.24 33.64 -15.14
N ASP A 363 24.86 33.15 -13.96
CA ASP A 363 25.03 33.84 -12.67
C ASP A 363 26.50 33.94 -12.24
N LEU A 364 27.30 32.91 -12.52
CA LEU A 364 28.75 32.93 -12.28
C LEU A 364 29.46 33.95 -13.18
N VAL A 365 28.99 34.13 -14.42
CA VAL A 365 29.49 35.16 -15.35
C VAL A 365 29.01 36.57 -14.98
N ARG A 366 27.87 36.70 -14.29
CA ARG A 366 27.31 37.98 -13.84
C ARG A 366 27.82 38.48 -12.48
N LYS A 367 28.54 37.66 -11.71
CA LYS A 367 29.16 38.13 -10.45
C LYS A 367 30.28 39.13 -10.75
N PRO A 368 30.18 40.40 -10.31
CA PRO A 368 31.31 41.31 -10.38
C PRO A 368 32.40 40.83 -9.42
N THR A 369 33.65 40.76 -9.89
CA THR A 369 34.82 40.42 -9.09
C THR A 369 34.91 41.34 -7.85
N PRO A 370 35.19 40.83 -6.64
CA PRO A 370 35.33 41.69 -5.47
C PRO A 370 36.52 42.63 -5.66
N ARG A 371 36.33 43.94 -5.42
CA ARG A 371 37.41 44.92 -5.34
C ARG A 371 38.34 44.52 -4.18
N SER A 372 39.63 44.37 -4.47
CA SER A 372 40.65 44.09 -3.48
C SER A 372 40.82 45.28 -2.53
N CYS A 373 40.62 45.05 -1.23
CA CYS A 373 41.10 45.96 -0.19
C CYS A 373 42.35 45.36 0.47
N TRP A 374 43.41 46.15 0.46
CA TRP A 374 44.74 45.88 1.00
C TRP A 374 44.75 45.65 2.53
N PRO A 375 45.80 45.00 3.09
CA PRO A 375 45.85 44.67 4.50
C PRO A 375 46.42 45.84 5.33
N VAL A 376 45.80 46.15 6.47
CA VAL A 376 46.41 47.01 7.50
C VAL A 376 46.89 46.16 8.67
N ARG A 377 48.19 46.31 8.92
CA ARG A 377 49.02 45.67 9.93
C ARG A 377 48.74 46.28 11.31
N THR A 378 48.67 45.44 12.34
CA THR A 378 48.52 45.80 13.75
C THR A 378 49.73 46.53 14.34
N SER A 379 49.53 47.60 15.13
CA SER A 379 50.17 47.76 16.46
C SER A 379 49.68 48.98 17.27
N LYS A 380 49.46 48.72 18.58
CA LYS A 380 49.64 49.55 19.80
C LYS A 380 48.92 50.91 19.98
N GLN A 381 48.05 50.93 21.01
CA GLN A 381 47.65 52.08 21.88
C GLN A 381 48.88 52.76 22.56
N PRO A 382 48.81 53.99 23.17
CA PRO A 382 47.68 54.46 24.02
C PRO A 382 47.38 55.99 24.14
N ARG A 383 46.26 56.27 24.86
CA ARG A 383 45.88 57.47 25.65
C ARG A 383 45.53 58.80 24.93
N ARG A 384 44.29 59.29 25.15
CA ARG A 384 43.97 60.45 26.03
C ARG A 384 42.45 60.74 26.11
N ARG A 385 41.97 60.85 27.37
CA ARG A 385 40.92 61.71 27.97
C ARG A 385 39.54 61.90 27.29
N CYS A 386 38.50 61.47 28.04
CA CYS A 386 37.16 62.07 28.21
C CYS A 386 37.17 63.63 28.28
N PRO A 387 36.04 64.37 28.11
CA PRO A 387 34.70 63.99 28.63
C PRO A 387 33.42 64.51 27.92
N ARG A 388 32.27 63.96 28.36
CA ARG A 388 30.92 64.60 28.47
C ARG A 388 30.21 64.94 27.13
N ARG A 389 28.90 64.82 26.93
CA ARG A 389 27.69 64.86 27.79
C ARG A 389 26.48 64.37 26.94
N CYS A 390 25.44 63.87 27.63
CA CYS A 390 23.98 63.94 27.39
C CYS A 390 23.42 64.04 25.95
N GLY A 391 22.35 63.35 25.55
CA GLY A 391 21.35 62.56 26.28
C GLY A 391 20.21 62.09 25.33
N SER A 392 19.32 61.24 25.85
CA SER A 392 17.88 61.03 25.55
C SER A 392 17.38 61.29 24.11
N TRP A 393 16.73 60.37 23.40
CA TRP A 393 15.70 59.39 23.77
C TRP A 393 15.83 58.10 22.95
#